data_AF-A0A392NZA8-F1
#
_entry.id   AF-A0A392NZA8-F1
#
_cell.length_a   1.000
_cell.length_b   1.000
_cell.length_c   1.000
_cell.angle_alpha   90.00
_cell.angle_beta   90.00
_cell.angle_gamma   90.00
#
_symmetry.space_group_name_H-M   'P 1'
#
loop_
_entity.id
_entity.type
_entity.pdbx_description
1 polymer ?
#
loop_
_entity_poly.entity_id
_entity_poly.type
_entity_poly.pdbx_seq_one_letter_code
_entity_poly.pdbx_strand_id
1 'polypeptide(L)'
;STEDLRKKALEYEVKGTLLNYLLTNRQEQEVMEARQKVKMVDDNLADIEKRYSETKAKLEDDIKKLKEEREGEAERLRKDYEEKVAKIKEGYAASEAKLKENAAAQVEKLSKLSKEKDEAVLSVGTLADEKARLENDINELQLYAATQYDEGFAFAIEQVKLLFPDLDTGRLGEADAMKQIVDGKLVPYAPPE
;
A
#
# COMPACT_ATOMS: atom_id res chain seq x y z
N SER A 1 -116.87 -67.35 9.63
CA SER A 1 -116.53 -68.75 9.94
C SER A 1 -115.17 -68.81 10.63
N THR A 2 -114.82 -69.88 11.37
CA THR A 2 -113.47 -70.08 11.93
C THR A 2 -112.35 -70.01 10.87
N GLU A 3 -112.72 -70.29 9.62
CA GLU A 3 -111.90 -70.21 8.42
C GLU A 3 -111.45 -68.77 8.07
N ASP A 4 -112.31 -67.76 8.24
CA ASP A 4 -111.98 -66.35 7.97
C ASP A 4 -110.93 -65.79 8.95
N LEU A 5 -111.01 -66.23 10.22
CA LEU A 5 -110.05 -65.87 11.25
C LEU A 5 -108.67 -66.49 10.97
N ARG A 6 -108.63 -67.75 10.52
CA ARG A 6 -107.38 -68.41 10.09
C ARG A 6 -106.75 -67.72 8.88
N LYS A 7 -107.56 -67.30 7.91
CA LYS A 7 -107.09 -66.56 6.72
C LYS A 7 -106.48 -65.20 7.09
N LYS A 8 -107.12 -64.44 8.00
CA LYS A 8 -106.55 -63.18 8.52
C LYS A 8 -105.26 -63.40 9.31
N ALA A 9 -105.21 -64.42 10.17
CA ALA A 9 -104.01 -64.74 10.93
C ALA A 9 -102.82 -65.04 9.98
N LEU A 10 -103.05 -65.86 8.95
CA LEU A 10 -102.05 -66.16 7.92
C LEU A 10 -101.66 -64.90 7.12
N GLU A 11 -102.60 -64.02 6.78
CA GLU A 11 -102.31 -62.76 6.09
C GLU A 11 -101.42 -61.82 6.92
N TYR A 12 -101.69 -61.68 8.22
CA TYR A 12 -100.85 -60.89 9.11
C TYR A 12 -99.46 -61.51 9.31
N GLU A 13 -99.37 -62.83 9.39
CA GLU A 13 -98.09 -63.55 9.44
C GLU A 13 -97.25 -63.33 8.17
N VAL A 14 -97.87 -63.43 6.99
CA VAL A 14 -97.23 -63.13 5.70
C VAL A 14 -96.77 -61.67 5.62
N LYS A 15 -97.61 -60.72 6.07
CA LYS A 15 -97.24 -59.29 6.10
C LYS A 15 -96.09 -59.01 7.08
N GLY A 16 -96.11 -59.65 8.25
CA GLY A 16 -95.06 -59.52 9.26
C GLY A 16 -93.72 -60.07 8.77
N THR A 17 -93.72 -61.23 8.13
CA THR A 17 -92.50 -61.82 7.56
C THR A 17 -91.93 -60.97 6.42
N LEU A 18 -92.78 -60.45 5.52
CA LEU A 18 -92.33 -59.54 4.46
C LEU A 18 -91.74 -58.23 5.01
N LEU A 19 -92.37 -57.64 6.03
CA LEU A 19 -91.85 -56.43 6.67
C LEU A 19 -90.48 -56.68 7.33
N ASN A 20 -90.34 -57.79 8.06
CA ASN A 20 -89.05 -58.17 8.64
C ASN A 20 -87.98 -58.35 7.56
N TYR A 21 -88.29 -59.03 6.46
CA TYR A 21 -87.35 -59.19 5.34
C TYR A 21 -86.89 -57.85 4.77
N LEU A 22 -87.82 -56.92 4.52
CA LEU A 22 -87.48 -55.58 4.01
C LEU A 22 -86.64 -54.76 5.00
N LEU A 23 -86.96 -54.84 6.29
CA LEU A 23 -86.19 -54.18 7.35
C LEU A 23 -84.77 -54.76 7.46
N THR A 24 -84.64 -56.09 7.46
CA THR A 24 -83.34 -56.77 7.51
C THR A 24 -82.50 -56.43 6.29
N ASN A 25 -83.05 -56.48 5.07
CA ASN A 25 -82.31 -56.14 3.85
C ASN A 25 -81.81 -54.69 3.86
N ARG A 26 -82.61 -53.75 4.36
CA ARG A 26 -82.19 -52.35 4.49
C ARG A 26 -81.04 -52.21 5.49
N GLN A 27 -81.13 -52.87 6.64
CA GLN A 27 -80.06 -52.87 7.64
C GLN A 27 -78.78 -53.50 7.09
N GLU A 28 -78.88 -54.62 6.37
CA GLU A 28 -77.73 -55.26 5.73
C GLU A 28 -77.06 -54.34 4.72
N GLN A 29 -77.83 -53.63 3.89
CA GLN A 29 -77.30 -52.65 2.95
C GLN A 29 -76.59 -51.48 3.65
N GLU A 30 -77.21 -50.89 4.67
CA GLU A 30 -76.60 -49.80 5.46
C GLU A 30 -75.29 -50.27 6.14
N VAL A 31 -75.26 -51.50 6.66
CA VAL A 31 -74.06 -52.10 7.24
C VAL A 31 -72.99 -52.34 6.16
N MET A 32 -73.35 -52.81 4.97
CA MET A 32 -72.40 -52.99 3.86
C MET A 32 -71.77 -51.67 3.42
N GLU A 33 -72.57 -50.62 3.25
CA GLU A 33 -72.08 -49.27 2.90
C GLU A 33 -71.18 -48.69 3.99
N ALA A 34 -71.57 -48.84 5.26
CA ALA A 34 -70.74 -48.43 6.39
C ALA A 34 -69.38 -49.16 6.39
N ARG A 35 -69.38 -50.48 6.17
CA ARG A 35 -68.15 -51.28 6.08
C ARG A 35 -67.25 -50.84 4.93
N GLN A 36 -67.82 -50.53 3.76
CA GLN A 36 -67.04 -50.03 2.63
C GLN A 36 -66.40 -48.67 2.92
N LYS A 37 -67.15 -47.75 3.55
CA LYS A 37 -66.63 -46.44 3.96
C LYS A 37 -65.51 -46.57 5.00
N VAL A 38 -65.70 -47.42 6.00
CA VAL A 38 -64.67 -47.70 7.02
C VAL A 38 -63.40 -48.23 6.35
N LYS A 39 -63.51 -49.22 5.45
CA LYS A 39 -62.36 -49.75 4.71
C LYS A 39 -61.63 -48.67 3.91
N MET A 40 -62.36 -47.82 3.19
CA MET A 40 -61.75 -46.72 2.43
C MET A 40 -61.01 -45.72 3.34
N VAL A 41 -61.57 -45.41 4.51
CA VAL A 41 -60.93 -44.54 5.50
C VAL A 41 -59.68 -45.19 6.06
N ASP A 42 -59.73 -46.49 6.39
CA ASP A 42 -58.57 -47.24 6.90
C ASP A 42 -57.42 -47.28 5.87
N ASP A 43 -57.73 -47.55 4.59
CA ASP A 43 -56.75 -47.56 3.51
C ASP A 43 -56.13 -46.16 3.31
N ASN A 44 -56.95 -45.11 3.35
CA ASN A 44 -56.48 -43.72 3.25
C ASN A 44 -55.62 -43.31 4.45
N LEU A 45 -56.00 -43.72 5.66
CA LEU A 45 -55.24 -43.45 6.88
C LEU A 45 -53.86 -44.11 6.81
N ALA A 46 -53.79 -45.36 6.36
CA ALA A 46 -52.53 -46.07 6.17
C ALA A 46 -51.61 -45.39 5.14
N ASP A 47 -52.16 -44.88 4.02
CA ASP A 47 -51.38 -44.12 3.03
C ASP A 47 -50.86 -42.78 3.61
N ILE A 48 -51.68 -42.07 4.39
CA ILE A 48 -51.28 -40.82 5.06
C ILE A 48 -50.16 -41.09 6.08
N GLU A 49 -50.29 -42.12 6.92
CA GLU A 49 -49.26 -42.49 7.91
C GLU A 49 -47.94 -42.87 7.25
N LYS A 50 -48.00 -43.62 6.14
CA LYS A 50 -46.83 -43.96 5.34
C LYS A 50 -46.15 -42.71 4.78
N ARG A 51 -46.90 -41.83 4.10
CA ARG A 51 -46.35 -40.59 3.53
C ARG A 51 -45.76 -39.68 4.61
N TYR A 52 -46.43 -39.56 5.76
CA TYR A 52 -45.93 -38.79 6.90
C TYR A 52 -44.58 -39.32 7.38
N SER A 53 -44.46 -40.64 7.54
CA SER A 53 -43.21 -41.28 7.99
C SER A 53 -42.08 -41.10 6.98
N GLU A 54 -42.36 -41.25 5.68
CA GLU A 54 -41.39 -41.03 4.60
C GLU A 54 -40.92 -39.56 4.54
N THR A 55 -41.85 -38.60 4.62
CA THR A 55 -41.51 -37.17 4.61
C THR A 55 -40.73 -36.78 5.85
N LYS A 56 -41.11 -37.29 7.03
CA LYS A 56 -40.39 -37.04 8.28
C LYS A 56 -38.95 -37.52 8.21
N ALA A 57 -38.73 -38.75 7.73
CA ALA A 57 -37.39 -39.31 7.59
C ALA A 57 -36.52 -38.51 6.60
N LYS A 58 -37.09 -38.07 5.47
CA LYS A 58 -36.39 -37.19 4.51
C LYS A 58 -35.99 -35.86 5.12
N LEU A 59 -36.92 -35.21 5.84
CA LEU A 59 -36.63 -33.93 6.50
C LEU A 59 -35.56 -34.07 7.59
N GLU A 60 -35.56 -35.16 8.35
CA GLU A 60 -34.51 -35.43 9.34
C GLU A 60 -33.13 -35.61 8.69
N ASP A 61 -33.05 -36.33 7.56
CA ASP A 61 -31.81 -36.49 6.79
C ASP A 61 -31.32 -35.17 6.18
N ASP A 62 -32.22 -34.39 5.58
CA ASP A 62 -31.90 -33.09 4.99
C ASP A 62 -31.41 -32.10 6.06
N ILE A 63 -32.05 -32.06 7.23
CA ILE A 63 -31.61 -31.23 8.37
C ILE A 63 -30.20 -31.63 8.81
N LYS A 64 -29.90 -32.93 8.84
CA LYS A 64 -28.57 -33.42 9.24
C LYS A 64 -27.51 -33.00 8.21
N LYS A 65 -27.76 -33.22 6.92
CA LYS A 65 -26.85 -32.81 5.84
C LYS A 65 -26.59 -31.30 5.85
N LEU A 66 -27.64 -30.49 5.98
CA LEU A 66 -27.50 -29.03 6.05
C LEU A 66 -26.65 -28.57 7.24
N LYS A 67 -26.76 -29.24 8.39
CA LYS A 67 -25.91 -28.94 9.56
C LYS A 67 -24.45 -29.25 9.29
N GLU A 68 -24.16 -30.45 8.76
CA GLU A 68 -22.79 -30.88 8.43
C GLU A 68 -22.16 -29.98 7.36
N GLU A 69 -22.92 -29.59 6.33
CA GLU A 69 -22.45 -28.65 5.30
C GLU A 69 -22.12 -27.27 5.87
N ARG A 70 -22.99 -26.73 6.74
CA ARG A 70 -22.78 -25.41 7.36
C ARG A 70 -21.60 -25.39 8.32
N GLU A 71 -21.41 -26.45 9.09
CA GLU A 71 -20.26 -26.60 9.97
C GLU A 71 -18.96 -26.70 9.17
N GLY A 72 -18.95 -27.51 8.09
CA GLY A 72 -17.79 -27.64 7.21
C GLY A 72 -17.44 -26.34 6.48
N GLU A 73 -18.44 -25.58 6.02
CA GLU A 73 -18.22 -24.26 5.40
C GLU A 73 -17.66 -23.26 6.41
N ALA A 74 -18.21 -23.22 7.62
CA ALA A 74 -17.72 -22.35 8.69
C ALA A 74 -16.26 -22.67 9.08
N GLU A 75 -15.90 -23.95 9.18
CA GLU A 75 -14.53 -24.37 9.49
C GLU A 75 -13.55 -24.01 8.36
N ARG A 76 -13.94 -24.20 7.09
CA ARG A 76 -13.14 -23.81 5.92
C ARG A 76 -12.89 -22.31 5.89
N LEU A 77 -13.95 -21.50 6.05
CA LEU A 77 -13.82 -20.05 6.09
C LEU A 77 -12.94 -19.60 7.25
N ARG A 78 -13.11 -20.19 8.43
CA ARG A 78 -12.26 -19.88 9.58
C ARG A 78 -10.78 -20.14 9.29
N LYS A 79 -10.44 -21.30 8.72
CA LYS A 79 -9.06 -21.64 8.35
C LYS A 79 -8.48 -20.68 7.30
N ASP A 80 -9.24 -20.34 6.26
CA ASP A 80 -8.82 -19.38 5.23
C ASP A 80 -8.55 -17.98 5.81
N TYR A 81 -9.41 -17.50 6.72
CA TYR A 81 -9.19 -16.22 7.39
C TYR A 81 -7.99 -16.26 8.35
N GLU A 82 -7.81 -17.33 9.11
CA GLU A 82 -6.65 -17.51 9.98
C GLU A 82 -5.34 -17.50 9.18
N GLU A 83 -5.30 -18.18 8.03
CA GLU A 83 -4.14 -18.21 7.13
C GLU A 83 -3.85 -16.82 6.52
N LYS A 84 -4.88 -16.11 6.03
CA LYS A 84 -4.74 -14.76 5.49
C LYS A 84 -4.21 -13.78 6.54
N VAL A 85 -4.73 -13.85 7.77
CA VAL A 85 -4.27 -13.01 8.88
C VAL A 85 -2.81 -13.31 9.22
N ALA A 86 -2.41 -14.59 9.23
CA ALA A 86 -1.01 -14.97 9.46
C ALA A 86 -0.07 -14.39 8.40
N LYS A 87 -0.40 -14.55 7.10
CA LYS A 87 0.40 -14.00 5.99
C LYS A 87 0.53 -12.47 6.06
N ILE A 88 -0.55 -11.76 6.41
CA ILE A 88 -0.51 -10.30 6.56
C ILE A 88 0.40 -9.91 7.73
N LYS A 89 0.32 -10.59 8.87
CA LYS A 89 1.18 -10.31 10.03
C LYS A 89 2.66 -10.53 9.71
N GLU A 90 2.98 -11.64 9.05
CA GLU A 90 4.36 -11.93 8.62
C GLU A 90 4.88 -10.88 7.62
N GLY A 91 4.07 -10.53 6.61
CA GLY A 91 4.42 -9.49 5.65
C GLY A 91 4.63 -8.12 6.28
N TYR A 92 3.77 -7.75 7.24
CA TYR A 92 3.90 -6.50 7.98
C TYR A 92 5.19 -6.48 8.81
N ALA A 93 5.45 -7.53 9.60
CA ALA A 93 6.67 -7.64 10.40
C ALA A 93 7.95 -7.59 9.54
N ALA A 94 7.96 -8.28 8.39
CA ALA A 94 9.08 -8.24 7.46
C ALA A 94 9.28 -6.83 6.86
N SER A 95 8.19 -6.12 6.52
CA SER A 95 8.27 -4.75 6.01
C SER A 95 8.77 -3.77 7.07
N GLU A 96 8.31 -3.91 8.31
CA GLU A 96 8.74 -3.07 9.45
C GLU A 96 10.24 -3.26 9.74
N ALA A 97 10.72 -4.51 9.73
CA ALA A 97 12.14 -4.81 9.91
C ALA A 97 13.01 -4.16 8.83
N LYS A 98 12.64 -4.28 7.55
CA LYS A 98 13.35 -3.64 6.43
C LYS A 98 13.38 -2.12 6.54
N LEU A 99 12.27 -1.51 6.95
CA LEU A 99 12.21 -0.06 7.15
C LEU A 99 13.12 0.41 8.27
N LYS A 100 13.16 -0.33 9.39
CA LYS A 100 14.07 -0.04 10.51
C LYS A 100 15.54 -0.16 10.12
N GLU A 101 15.90 -1.20 9.38
CA GLU A 101 17.26 -1.39 8.85
C GLU A 101 17.66 -0.24 7.91
N ASN A 102 16.81 0.11 6.96
CA ASN A 102 17.05 1.22 6.04
C ASN A 102 17.20 2.56 6.78
N ALA A 103 16.34 2.82 7.78
CA ALA A 103 16.43 4.02 8.61
C ALA A 103 17.77 4.09 9.36
N ALA A 104 18.22 2.97 9.96
CA ALA A 104 19.51 2.89 10.64
C ALA A 104 20.68 3.17 9.69
N ALA A 105 20.67 2.58 8.49
CA ALA A 105 21.69 2.81 7.47
C ALA A 105 21.74 4.28 7.00
N GLN A 106 20.57 4.91 6.84
CA GLN A 106 20.49 6.33 6.48
C GLN A 106 21.02 7.24 7.59
N VAL A 107 20.71 6.95 8.86
CA VAL A 107 21.23 7.71 10.01
C VAL A 107 22.76 7.62 10.07
N GLU A 108 23.34 6.43 9.85
CA GLU A 108 24.79 6.27 9.82
C GLU A 108 25.43 7.09 8.67
N LYS A 109 24.82 7.04 7.47
CA LYS A 109 25.29 7.81 6.31
C LYS A 109 25.23 9.32 6.55
N LEU A 110 24.14 9.81 7.14
CA LEU A 110 23.99 11.22 7.51
C LEU A 110 25.02 11.65 8.54
N SER A 111 25.35 10.80 9.52
CA SER A 111 26.40 11.08 10.50
C SER A 111 27.77 11.22 9.85
N LYS A 112 28.13 10.35 8.90
CA LYS A 112 29.39 10.45 8.13
C LYS A 112 29.45 11.74 7.32
N LEU A 113 28.41 12.02 6.53
CA LEU A 113 28.34 13.24 5.71
C LEU A 113 28.38 14.53 6.56
N SER A 114 27.77 14.52 7.76
CA SER A 114 27.84 15.68 8.65
C SER A 114 29.27 15.96 9.09
N LYS A 115 30.04 14.93 9.45
CA LYS A 115 31.45 15.07 9.84
C LYS A 115 32.31 15.58 8.69
N GLU A 116 32.17 14.98 7.51
CA GLU A 116 32.89 15.42 6.30
C GLU A 116 32.57 16.88 5.95
N LYS A 117 31.31 17.29 6.08
CA LYS A 117 30.89 18.68 5.86
C LYS A 117 31.51 19.63 6.90
N ASP A 118 31.58 19.24 8.17
CA ASP A 118 32.21 20.06 9.21
C ASP A 118 33.73 20.19 9.00
N GLU A 119 34.41 19.11 8.61
CA GLU A 119 35.84 19.10 8.24
C GLU A 119 36.10 19.98 7.01
N ALA A 120 35.28 19.85 5.97
CA ALA A 120 35.39 20.68 4.77
C ALA A 120 35.20 22.17 5.09
N VAL A 121 34.23 22.53 5.95
CA VAL A 121 34.00 23.91 6.39
C VAL A 121 35.22 24.47 7.14
N LEU A 122 35.82 23.68 8.03
CA LEU A 122 37.06 24.08 8.72
C LEU A 122 38.19 24.34 7.73
N SER A 123 38.38 23.44 6.74
CA SER A 123 39.44 23.58 5.74
C SER A 123 39.25 24.82 4.85
N VAL A 124 38.01 25.14 4.48
CA VAL A 124 37.68 26.35 3.71
C VAL A 124 38.01 27.61 4.51
N GLY A 125 37.72 27.61 5.82
CA GLY A 125 38.09 28.71 6.71
C GLY A 125 39.60 28.95 6.72
N THR A 126 40.41 27.90 6.92
CA THR A 126 41.87 28.02 6.92
C THR A 126 42.43 28.49 5.59
N LEU A 127 41.88 28.02 4.47
CA LEU A 127 42.30 28.44 3.14
C LEU A 127 41.93 29.90 2.84
N ALA A 128 40.80 30.38 3.35
CA ALA A 128 40.40 31.78 3.22
C ALA A 128 41.38 32.70 3.97
N ASP A 129 41.76 32.33 5.19
CA ASP A 129 42.74 33.07 5.99
C ASP A 129 44.12 33.08 5.32
N GLU A 130 44.59 31.92 4.82
CA GLU A 130 45.87 31.81 4.11
C GLU A 130 45.88 32.63 2.81
N LYS A 131 44.77 32.59 2.06
CA LYS A 131 44.61 33.42 0.86
C LYS A 131 44.71 34.91 1.19
N ALA A 132 44.01 35.37 2.22
CA ALA A 132 44.05 36.77 2.64
C ALA A 132 45.47 37.20 3.06
N ARG A 133 46.20 36.33 3.77
CA ARG A 133 47.61 36.57 4.12
C ARG A 133 48.48 36.71 2.87
N LEU A 134 48.39 35.75 1.95
CA LEU A 134 49.19 35.76 0.71
C LEU A 134 48.86 36.97 -0.18
N GLU A 135 47.59 37.36 -0.28
CA GLU A 135 47.19 38.58 -0.99
C GLU A 135 47.83 39.83 -0.37
N ASN A 136 47.92 39.91 0.97
CA ASN A 136 48.64 41.01 1.63
C ASN A 136 50.15 40.97 1.35
N ASP A 137 50.79 39.81 1.51
CA ASP A 137 52.22 39.64 1.25
C ASP A 137 52.59 40.04 -0.20
N ILE A 138 51.74 39.69 -1.18
CA ILE A 138 51.90 40.10 -2.58
C ILE A 138 51.83 41.62 -2.72
N ASN A 139 50.85 42.27 -2.09
CA ASN A 139 50.70 43.73 -2.16
C ASN A 139 51.91 44.45 -1.54
N GLU A 140 52.38 43.98 -0.39
CA GLU A 140 53.57 44.52 0.28
C GLU A 140 54.84 44.36 -0.57
N LEU A 141 55.04 43.18 -1.16
CA LEU A 141 56.15 42.91 -2.07
C LEU A 141 56.11 43.78 -3.33
N GLN A 142 54.92 43.97 -3.92
CA GLN A 142 54.75 44.86 -5.07
C GLN A 142 55.12 46.31 -4.71
N LEU A 143 54.71 46.79 -3.54
CA LEU A 143 55.03 48.15 -3.08
C LEU A 143 56.54 48.30 -2.81
N TYR A 144 57.16 47.30 -2.16
CA TYR A 144 58.60 47.30 -1.91
C TYR A 144 59.40 47.31 -3.22
N ALA A 145 59.02 46.45 -4.18
CA ALA A 145 59.67 46.40 -5.49
C ALA A 145 59.54 47.74 -6.24
N ALA A 146 58.35 48.34 -6.26
CA ALA A 146 58.14 49.66 -6.88
C ALA A 146 59.03 50.73 -6.24
N THR A 147 59.08 50.77 -4.90
CA THR A 147 59.93 51.73 -4.16
C THR A 147 61.41 51.53 -4.47
N GLN A 148 61.90 50.29 -4.51
CA GLN A 148 63.30 49.99 -4.84
C GLN A 148 63.65 50.39 -6.29
N TYR A 149 62.74 50.17 -7.24
CA TYR A 149 62.94 50.62 -8.61
C TYR A 149 62.97 52.15 -8.71
N ASP A 150 62.07 52.84 -8.03
CA ASP A 150 62.03 54.31 -8.01
C ASP A 150 63.31 54.90 -7.39
N GLU A 151 63.76 54.36 -6.25
CA GLU A 151 65.01 54.76 -5.60
C GLU A 151 66.22 54.46 -6.49
N GLY A 152 66.34 53.23 -7.01
CA GLY A 152 67.41 52.81 -7.89
C GLY A 152 67.51 53.67 -9.16
N PHE A 153 66.38 54.01 -9.75
CA PHE A 153 66.30 54.92 -10.90
C PHE A 153 66.78 56.33 -10.53
N ALA A 154 66.32 56.88 -9.41
CA ALA A 154 66.78 58.19 -8.93
C ALA A 154 68.31 58.22 -8.74
N PHE A 155 68.89 57.19 -8.12
CA PHE A 155 70.35 57.08 -7.97
C PHE A 155 71.08 57.02 -9.30
N ALA A 156 70.57 56.26 -10.28
CA ALA A 156 71.17 56.17 -11.61
C ALA A 156 71.16 57.52 -12.34
N ILE A 157 70.06 58.29 -12.24
CA ILE A 157 69.97 59.64 -12.80
C ILE A 157 71.01 60.57 -12.17
N GLU A 158 71.19 60.53 -10.84
CA GLU A 158 72.22 61.32 -10.16
C GLU A 158 73.64 60.93 -10.59
N GLN A 159 73.91 59.63 -10.79
CA GLN A 159 75.20 59.18 -11.34
C GLN A 159 75.44 59.71 -12.76
N VAL A 160 74.44 59.72 -13.63
CA VAL A 160 74.54 60.27 -15.00
C VAL A 160 74.84 61.77 -14.98
N LYS A 161 74.15 62.54 -14.13
CA LYS A 161 74.41 63.98 -13.96
C LYS A 161 75.86 64.24 -13.52
N LEU A 162 76.39 63.42 -12.62
CA LEU A 162 77.76 63.54 -12.14
C LEU A 162 78.80 63.27 -13.24
N LEU A 163 78.58 62.24 -14.07
CA LEU A 163 79.50 61.85 -15.15
C LEU A 163 79.44 62.80 -16.36
N PHE A 164 78.31 63.46 -16.59
CA PHE A 164 78.08 64.34 -17.73
C PHE A 164 77.47 65.70 -17.28
N PRO A 165 78.30 66.63 -16.77
CA PRO A 165 77.80 67.90 -16.20
C PRO A 165 77.17 68.86 -17.22
N ASP A 166 77.54 68.77 -18.50
CA ASP A 166 76.99 69.60 -19.58
C ASP A 166 75.70 69.02 -20.20
N LEU A 167 75.18 67.92 -19.63
CA LEU A 167 74.02 67.22 -20.15
C LEU A 167 72.73 68.04 -19.96
N ASP A 168 71.92 68.13 -21.01
CA ASP A 168 70.63 68.84 -20.99
C ASP A 168 69.64 68.12 -20.07
N THR A 169 69.47 68.69 -18.87
CA THR A 169 68.55 68.18 -17.83
C THR A 169 67.09 68.16 -18.28
N GLY A 170 66.69 69.05 -19.20
CA GLY A 170 65.34 69.07 -19.77
C GLY A 170 65.08 67.83 -20.64
N ARG A 171 66.01 67.50 -21.54
CA ARG A 171 65.91 66.30 -22.38
C ARG A 171 66.10 65.00 -21.61
N LEU A 172 66.93 64.98 -20.55
CA LEU A 172 67.05 63.80 -19.69
C LEU A 172 65.74 63.51 -18.96
N GLY A 173 64.98 64.53 -18.57
CA GLY A 173 63.65 64.38 -17.95
C GLY A 173 62.57 63.85 -18.90
N GLU A 174 62.81 63.80 -20.21
CA GLU A 174 61.90 63.17 -21.18
C GLU A 174 62.05 61.63 -21.20
N ALA A 175 63.18 61.12 -20.68
CA ALA A 175 63.46 59.70 -20.55
C ALA A 175 62.50 59.08 -19.53
N ASP A 176 61.90 57.96 -19.93
CA ASP A 176 60.86 57.27 -19.20
C ASP A 176 61.03 55.78 -19.45
N ALA A 177 60.91 54.96 -18.41
CA ALA A 177 61.04 53.52 -18.48
C ALA A 177 59.98 52.89 -19.42
N MET A 178 58.85 53.57 -19.62
CA MET A 178 57.78 53.15 -20.54
C MET A 178 58.01 53.63 -21.98
N LYS A 179 59.19 54.15 -22.32
CA LYS A 179 59.57 54.54 -23.67
C LYS A 179 60.77 53.73 -24.17
N GLN A 180 60.78 53.47 -25.47
CA GLN A 180 61.88 52.84 -26.18
C GLN A 180 62.54 53.82 -27.15
N ILE A 181 63.78 53.52 -27.54
CA ILE A 181 64.52 54.30 -28.53
C ILE A 181 64.29 53.68 -29.90
N VAL A 182 63.61 54.41 -30.79
CA VAL A 182 63.44 54.05 -32.20
C VAL A 182 63.99 55.19 -33.03
N ASP A 183 64.95 54.88 -33.91
CA ASP A 183 65.63 55.85 -34.78
C ASP A 183 66.17 57.10 -34.04
N GLY A 184 66.70 56.89 -32.83
CA GLY A 184 67.26 57.95 -32.00
C GLY A 184 66.23 58.87 -31.33
N LYS A 185 64.93 58.52 -31.37
CA LYS A 185 63.85 59.23 -30.68
C LYS A 185 63.21 58.35 -29.61
N LEU A 186 62.79 58.98 -28.51
CA LEU A 186 62.00 58.33 -27.46
C LEU A 186 60.54 58.24 -27.92
N VAL A 187 60.02 57.03 -27.96
CA VAL A 187 58.62 56.73 -28.29
C VAL A 187 58.03 55.77 -27.25
N PRO A 188 56.71 55.75 -27.01
CA PRO A 188 56.11 54.79 -26.08
C PRO A 188 56.49 53.35 -26.42
N TYR A 189 56.77 52.55 -25.38
CA TYR A 189 57.07 51.14 -25.51
C TYR A 189 55.81 50.37 -25.94
N ALA A 190 55.97 49.52 -26.95
CA ALA A 190 54.96 48.59 -27.40
C ALA A 190 55.49 47.17 -27.18
N PRO A 191 54.84 46.35 -26.33
CA PRO A 191 55.24 44.96 -26.14
C PRO A 191 55.15 44.18 -27.47
N PRO A 192 56.03 43.19 -27.71
CA PRO A 192 55.85 42.26 -28.82
C PRO A 192 54.54 41.46 -28.66
N GLU A 193 53.84 41.19 -29.76
CA GLU A 193 52.73 40.22 -29.82
C GLU A 193 53.20 38.78 -29.58
#